data_AF-W1YBF3-F1
#
_entry.id   AF-W1YBF3-F1
#
_cell.length_a   1.000
_cell.length_b   1.000
_cell.length_c   1.000
_cell.angle_alpha   90.00
_cell.angle_beta   90.00
_cell.angle_gamma   90.00
#
_symmetry.space_group_name_H-M   'P 1'
#
loop_
_entity.id
_entity.type
_entity.pdbx_description
1 polymer ?
#
loop_
_entity_poly.entity_id
_entity_poly.type
_entity_poly.pdbx_seq_one_letter_code
_entity_poly.pdbx_strand_id
1 'polypeptide(L)' 'GADPEMNASLRLVVEKAKSANMPKDNIQRALDKASGAGGQKFEEVTYEGYGTAGVAILVETSTDNINRTVSSIRNSFK' A
#
# COMPACT_ATOMS: atom_id res chain seq x y z
N GLY A 1 -5.40 12.74 6.75
CA GLY A 1 -5.83 12.46 8.13
C GLY A 1 -6.58 11.14 8.18
N ALA A 2 -6.73 10.56 9.37
CA ALA A 2 -7.37 9.26 9.58
C ALA A 2 -8.90 9.29 9.58
N ASP A 3 -9.51 10.48 9.57
CA ASP A 3 -10.96 10.65 9.48
C ASP A 3 -11.43 10.60 8.01
N PRO A 4 -12.28 9.63 7.61
CA PRO A 4 -12.84 9.55 6.27
C PRO A 4 -13.75 10.73 5.88
N GLU A 5 -14.38 11.44 6.83
CA GLU A 5 -15.23 12.59 6.54
C GLU A 5 -14.41 13.81 6.10
N MET A 6 -13.19 13.93 6.64
CA MET A 6 -12.25 15.01 6.31
C MET A 6 -11.27 14.65 5.18
N ASN A 7 -11.30 13.41 4.68
CA ASN A 7 -10.37 12.91 3.66
C ASN A 7 -11.11 12.17 2.53
N ALA A 8 -11.35 12.88 1.43
CA ALA A 8 -12.09 12.36 0.28
C ALA A 8 -11.43 11.11 -0.35
N SER A 9 -10.09 11.05 -0.40
CA SER A 9 -9.36 9.88 -0.91
C SER A 9 -9.57 8.66 -0.03
N LEU A 10 -9.58 8.85 1.29
CA LEU A 10 -9.83 7.77 2.25
C LEU A 10 -11.27 7.26 2.17
N ARG A 11 -12.25 8.16 2.02
CA ARG A 11 -13.65 7.79 1.83
C ARG A 11 -13.85 6.89 0.61
N LEU A 12 -13.24 7.26 -0.52
CA LEU A 12 -13.32 6.48 -1.76
C LEU A 12 -12.69 5.08 -1.61
N VAL A 13 -11.56 4.98 -0.90
CA VAL A 13 -10.92 3.69 -0.59
C VAL A 13 -11.80 2.83 0.33
N VAL A 14 -12.43 3.44 1.34
CA VAL A 14 -13.36 2.74 2.25
C VAL A 14 -14.58 2.22 1.51
N GLU A 15 -15.14 2.99 0.58
CA GLU A 15 -16.27 2.55 -0.26
C GLU A 15 -15.86 1.38 -1.17
N LYS A 16 -14.67 1.45 -1.79
CA LYS A 16 -14.12 0.35 -2.60
C LYS A 16 -13.84 -0.90 -1.77
N ALA A 17 -13.39 -0.76 -0.53
CA ALA A 17 -13.20 -1.88 0.38
C ALA A 17 -14.53 -2.53 0.76
N LYS A 18 -15.57 -1.72 1.02
CA LYS A 18 -16.93 -2.22 1.28
C LYS A 18 -17.51 -2.95 0.07
N SER A 19 -17.31 -2.43 -1.15
CA SER A 19 -17.80 -3.09 -2.39
C SER A 19 -17.06 -4.39 -2.69
N ALA A 20 -15.82 -4.54 -2.22
CA ALA A 20 -15.06 -5.79 -2.27
C ALA A 20 -15.40 -6.79 -1.15
N ASN A 21 -16.51 -6.58 -0.41
CA ASN A 21 -16.92 -7.41 0.74
C ASN A 21 -15.89 -7.48 1.88
N MET A 22 -15.07 -6.44 2.07
CA MET A 22 -14.16 -6.39 3.22
C MET A 22 -14.96 -6.16 4.52
N PRO A 23 -14.75 -6.98 5.58
CA PRO A 23 -15.38 -6.77 6.88
C PRO A 23 -15.05 -5.39 7.47
N LYS A 24 -16.04 -4.74 8.08
CA LYS A 24 -15.89 -3.40 8.68
C LYS A 24 -14.74 -3.34 9.70
N ASP A 25 -14.57 -4.40 10.49
CA ASP A 25 -13.51 -4.48 11.51
C ASP A 25 -12.11 -4.42 10.90
N ASN A 26 -11.91 -4.98 9.70
CA ASN A 26 -10.61 -4.94 9.02
C ASN A 26 -10.31 -3.52 8.51
N ILE A 27 -11.33 -2.81 8.02
CA ILE A 27 -11.20 -1.41 7.60
C ILE A 27 -10.85 -0.55 8.81
N GLN A 28 -11.56 -0.70 9.93
CA GLN A 28 -11.30 0.08 11.14
C GLN A 28 -9.89 -0.18 11.68
N ARG A 29 -9.46 -1.45 11.75
CA ARG A 29 -8.08 -1.80 12.16
C ARG A 29 -7.02 -1.17 11.26
N ALA A 30 -7.27 -1.06 9.95
CA ALA A 30 -6.34 -0.41 9.03
C ALA A 30 -6.27 1.11 9.27
N LEU A 31 -7.41 1.75 9.55
CA LEU A 31 -7.48 3.17 9.91
C LEU A 31 -6.75 3.46 11.22
N ASP A 32 -6.94 2.61 12.23
CA ASP A 32 -6.27 2.74 13.53
C ASP A 32 -4.74 2.58 13.40
N LYS A 33 -4.28 1.64 12.56
CA LYS A 33 -2.86 1.51 12.24
C LYS A 33 -2.31 2.76 11.56
N ALA A 34 -3.04 3.32 10.61
CA ALA A 34 -2.64 4.53 9.89
C ALA A 34 -2.62 5.79 10.78
N SER A 35 -3.43 5.83 11.84
CA SER A 35 -3.43 6.93 12.83
C SER A 35 -2.30 6.83 13.86
N GLY A 36 -1.46 5.79 13.77
CA GLY A 36 -0.27 5.61 14.60
C GLY A 36 -0.40 4.52 15.67
N ALA A 37 -1.54 3.85 15.78
CA ALA A 37 -1.72 2.72 16.68
C ALA A 37 -1.07 1.46 16.09
N GLY A 38 0.24 1.28 16.34
CA GLY A 38 0.94 0.05 15.94
C GLY A 38 2.41 0.20 15.56
N GLY A 39 2.96 1.42 15.54
CA GLY A 39 4.41 1.68 15.37
C GLY A 39 5.00 1.34 13.99
N GLN A 40 4.26 0.64 13.13
CA GLN A 40 4.65 0.36 11.75
C GLN A 40 4.37 1.60 10.89
N LYS A 41 5.44 2.21 10.39
CA LYS A 41 5.36 3.26 9.37
C LYS A 41 5.49 2.62 8.01
N PHE A 42 4.47 2.78 7.19
CA PHE A 42 4.54 2.41 5.78
C PHE A 42 5.05 3.60 4.98
N GLU A 43 6.02 3.34 4.12
CA GLU A 43 6.57 4.29 3.16
C GLU A 43 6.17 3.86 1.76
N GLU A 44 5.78 4.84 0.94
CA GLU A 44 5.50 4.63 -0.47
C GLU A 44 6.80 4.77 -1.25
N VAL A 45 7.17 3.70 -1.97
CA VAL A 45 8.38 3.66 -2.79
C VAL A 45 8.03 3.10 -4.16
N THR A 46 8.45 3.83 -5.19
CA THR A 46 8.30 3.40 -6.58
C THR A 46 9.63 2.86 -7.08
N TYR A 47 9.59 1.68 -7.69
CA TYR A 47 10.74 1.05 -8.33
C TYR A 47 10.55 0.97 -9.83
N GLU A 48 11.64 1.16 -10.55
CA GLU A 48 11.68 1.09 -12.01
C GLU A 48 12.59 -0.06 -12.43
N GLY A 49 12.15 -0.83 -13.43
CA GLY A 49 12.92 -1.95 -13.95
C GLY A 49 12.51 -2.31 -15.38
N TYR A 50 13.29 -3.18 -16.01
CA TYR A 50 13.03 -3.69 -17.35
C TYR A 50 12.79 -5.19 -17.28
N GLY A 51 11.67 -5.64 -17.87
CA GLY A 51 11.34 -7.05 -18.03
C GLY A 51 11.93 -7.66 -19.31
N THR A 52 11.50 -8.88 -19.63
CA THR A 52 11.89 -9.57 -20.87
C THR A 52 11.58 -8.72 -22.10
N ALA A 53 12.45 -8.80 -23.11
CA ALA A 53 12.34 -7.99 -24.33
C ALA A 53 12.38 -6.47 -24.13
N GLY A 54 12.88 -5.98 -22.99
CA GLY A 54 13.11 -4.55 -22.75
C GLY A 54 11.86 -3.75 -22.39
N VAL A 55 10.78 -4.42 -21.97
CA VAL A 55 9.56 -3.75 -21.51
C VAL A 55 9.83 -3.01 -20.20
N ALA A 56 9.57 -1.70 -20.15
CA ALA A 56 9.67 -0.92 -18.93
C ALA A 56 8.52 -1.25 -17.96
N ILE A 57 8.84 -1.44 -16.69
CA ILE A 57 7.91 -1.78 -15.62
C ILE A 57 8.09 -0.80 -14.46
N LEU A 58 6.97 -0.20 -14.04
CA LEU A 58 6.87 0.61 -12.84
C LEU A 58 6.21 -0.22 -11.73
N VAL A 59 6.83 -0.26 -10.56
CA VAL A 59 6.31 -0.99 -9.40
C VAL A 59 6.10 -0.01 -8.26
N GLU A 60 4.85 0.35 -8.01
CA GLU A 60 4.44 1.14 -6.85
C GLU A 60 4.30 0.23 -5.63
N THR A 61 4.95 0.58 -4.53
CA THR A 61 4.90 -0.23 -3.30
C THR A 61 4.60 0.63 -2.08
N SER A 62 3.94 0.01 -1.10
CA SER A 62 3.80 0.53 0.26
C SER A 62 4.41 -0.49 1.22
N THR A 63 5.50 -0.13 1.90
CA THR A 63 6.29 -1.07 2.71
C THR A 63 6.73 -0.46 4.04
N ASP A 64 6.83 -1.31 5.07
CA ASP A 64 7.44 -0.98 6.36
C ASP A 64 8.97 -1.23 6.38
N ASN A 65 9.53 -1.79 5.30
CA ASN A 65 10.95 -2.08 5.18
C ASN A 65 11.41 -2.05 3.72
N ILE A 66 12.09 -0.96 3.34
CA ILE A 66 12.63 -0.74 1.99
C ILE A 66 13.60 -1.86 1.59
N ASN A 67 14.54 -2.23 2.47
CA ASN A 67 15.59 -3.20 2.15
C ASN A 67 15.00 -4.58 1.81
N ARG A 68 13.95 -5.00 2.54
CA ARG A 68 13.23 -6.25 2.27
C ARG A 68 12.49 -6.19 0.94
N THR A 69 11.82 -5.08 0.65
CA THR A 69 11.06 -4.90 -0.59
C THR A 69 11.97 -4.84 -1.81
N VAL A 70 13.08 -4.09 -1.74
CA VAL A 70 14.10 -4.04 -2.82
C VAL A 70 14.62 -5.44 -3.14
N SER A 71 14.97 -6.21 -2.12
CA SER A 71 15.49 -7.57 -2.30
C SER A 71 14.46 -8.47 -2.99
N SER A 72 13.19 -8.38 -2.56
CA SER A 72 12.09 -9.15 -3.14
C SER A 72 11.84 -8.77 -4.60
N ILE A 73 11.80 -7.47 -4.90
CA ILE A 73 11.61 -6.96 -6.28
C ILE A 73 12.75 -7.42 -7.17
N ARG A 74 14.01 -7.23 -6.75
CA ARG A 74 15.17 -7.68 -7.54
C ARG A 74 15.11 -9.17 -7.84
N ASN A 75 14.60 -9.98 -6.92
CA ASN A 75 14.43 -11.41 -7.14
C ASN A 75 13.33 -11.73 -8.16
N SER A 76 12.23 -10.95 -8.17
CA SER A 76 11.13 -11.13 -9.14
C SER A 76 11.47 -10.72 -10.58
N PHE A 77 12.51 -9.89 -10.78
CA PHE A 77 12.98 -9.48 -12.11
C PHE A 77 14.08 -10.39 -12.67
N LYS A 78 14.57 -11.37 -11.90
CA LYS A 78 15.47 -12.42 -12.41
C LYS A 78 14.68 -13.47 -13.16
#